data_AF-S4N3V1-F1
#
_entry.id   AF-S4N3V1-F1
#
_cell.length_a   1.000
_cell.length_b   1.000
_cell.length_c   1.000
_cell.angle_alpha   90.00
_cell.angle_beta   90.00
_cell.angle_gamma   90.00
#
_symmetry.space_group_name_H-M   'P 1'
#
loop_
_entity.id
_entity.type
_entity.pdbx_description
1 polymer ?
#
loop_
_entity_poly.entity_id
_entity_poly.type
_entity_poly.pdbx_seq_one_letter_code
_entity_poly.pdbx_strand_id
1 'polypeptide(L)' 'MTVCWGTEDTWIPFAKGQELAGLIPGARLVPVPESGHLVPLDAPARLTSEVLTFLGA' A
#
# COMPACT_ATOMS: atom_id res chain seq x y z
N MET A 1 1.64 10.90 4.33
CA MET A 1 1.23 10.25 3.07
C MET A 1 1.18 8.74 3.30
N THR A 2 0.27 8.02 2.65
CA THR A 2 0.13 6.55 2.80
C THR A 2 0.49 5.87 1.48
N VAL A 3 1.37 4.86 1.53
CA VAL A 3 1.74 4.02 0.39
C VAL A 3 1.21 2.61 0.66
N CYS A 4 0.12 2.20 0.02
CA CYS A 4 -0.37 0.82 0.10
C CYS A 4 0.30 -0.04 -0.98
N TRP A 5 0.83 -1.21 -0.62
CA TRP A 5 1.52 -2.08 -1.56
C TRP A 5 1.23 -3.56 -1.28
N GLY A 6 0.84 -4.30 -2.31
CA GLY A 6 0.59 -5.75 -2.20
C GLY A 6 1.89 -6.53 -1.96
N THR A 7 1.91 -7.41 -0.96
CA THR A 7 3.14 -8.18 -0.66
C THR A 7 3.50 -9.19 -1.74
N GLU A 8 2.55 -9.52 -2.62
CA GLU A 8 2.67 -10.49 -3.71
C GLU A 8 2.67 -9.82 -5.08
N ASP A 9 2.96 -8.52 -5.15
CA ASP A 9 3.07 -7.80 -6.41
C ASP A 9 4.20 -8.39 -7.28
N THR A 10 3.78 -9.03 -8.38
CA THR A 10 4.67 -9.65 -9.37
C THR A 10 5.04 -8.70 -10.51
N TRP A 11 4.39 -7.54 -10.61
CA TRP A 11 4.69 -6.53 -11.62
C TRP A 11 5.79 -5.60 -11.11
N ILE A 12 5.69 -5.19 -9.85
CA ILE A 12 6.67 -4.33 -9.18
C ILE A 12 6.99 -4.91 -7.80
N PRO A 13 8.23 -5.40 -7.56
CA PRO A 13 8.59 -6.03 -6.31
C PRO A 13 8.33 -5.14 -5.09
N PHE A 14 7.88 -5.75 -3.99
CA PHE A 14 7.57 -5.06 -2.73
C PHE A 14 8.69 -4.13 -2.22
N ALA A 15 9.96 -4.46 -2.49
CA ALA A 15 11.12 -3.62 -2.17
C ALA A 15 11.05 -2.22 -2.79
N LYS A 16 10.41 -2.05 -3.96
CA LYS A 16 10.20 -0.71 -4.55
C LYS A 16 9.19 0.11 -3.76
N GLY A 17 8.21 -0.52 -3.10
CA GLY A 17 7.32 0.16 -2.15
C GLY A 17 8.04 0.66 -0.91
N GLN A 18 8.99 -0.13 -0.40
CA GLN A 18 9.86 0.28 0.70
C GLN A 18 10.73 1.48 0.30
N GLU A 19 11.33 1.44 -0.89
CA GLU A 19 12.13 2.55 -1.43
C GLU A 19 11.28 3.81 -1.62
N LEU A 20 10.11 3.70 -2.26
CA LEU A 20 9.20 4.83 -2.48
C LEU A 20 8.80 5.49 -1.17
N ALA A 21 8.42 4.71 -0.16
CA ALA A 21 8.07 5.24 1.16
C ALA A 21 9.27 5.92 1.83
N GLY A 22 10.49 5.40 1.66
CA GLY A 22 11.72 6.01 2.18
C GLY A 22 12.08 7.34 1.52
N LEU A 23 11.70 7.55 0.26
CA LEU A 23 11.96 8.80 -0.48
C LEU A 23 11.01 9.95 -0.12
N ILE A 24 9.88 9.66 0.53
CA ILE A 24 8.84 10.65 0.82
C ILE A 24 8.85 10.95 2.34
N PRO A 25 9.27 12.15 2.77
CA PRO A 25 9.25 12.52 4.19
C PRO A 25 7.87 12.36 4.81
N GLY A 26 7.78 11.60 5.90
CA GLY A 26 6.52 11.33 6.60
C GLY A 26 5.57 10.40 5.86
N ALA A 27 6.02 9.67 4.83
CA ALA A 27 5.25 8.57 4.28
C ALA A 27 5.33 7.31 5.16
N ARG A 28 4.22 6.56 5.19
CA ARG A 28 4.15 5.24 5.81
C ARG A 28 3.85 4.21 4.72
N LEU A 29 4.68 3.17 4.63
CA LEU A 29 4.36 1.98 3.86
C LEU A 29 3.33 1.13 4.62
N VAL A 30 2.30 0.72 3.90
CA VAL A 30 1.26 -0.20 4.36
C VAL A 30 1.34 -1.46 3.50
N PRO A 31 1.96 -2.52 4.03
CA PRO A 31 1.94 -3.82 3.37
C PRO A 31 0.51 -4.36 3.37
N VAL A 32 0.05 -4.85 2.22
CA VAL A 32 -1.24 -5.54 2.08
C VAL A 32 -0.96 -7.02 1.79
N PRO A 33 -1.07 -7.90 2.80
CA PRO A 33 -0.87 -9.34 2.64
C PRO A 33 -1.78 -9.93 1.57
N GLU A 34 -1.33 -10.99 0.89
CA GLU A 34 -2.15 -11.77 -0.06
C GLU A 34 -2.69 -10.94 -1.24
N SER A 35 -2.08 -9.78 -1.51
CA SER A 35 -2.45 -8.89 -2.61
C SER A 35 -1.31 -8.73 -3.60
N GLY A 36 -1.65 -8.74 -4.88
CA GLY A 36 -0.73 -8.47 -5.98
C GLY A 36 -0.65 -6.98 -6.29
N HIS A 37 -0.43 -6.67 -7.58
CA HIS A 37 -0.28 -5.30 -8.04
C HIS A 37 -1.57 -4.47 -7.88
N LEU A 38 -2.72 -5.10 -8.06
CA LEU A 38 -4.01 -4.43 -8.11
C LEU A 38 -4.70 -4.49 -6.73
N VAL A 39 -4.05 -3.91 -5.72
CA VAL A 39 -4.57 -3.80 -4.33
C VAL A 39 -6.05 -3.37 -4.25
N PRO A 40 -6.57 -2.42 -5.06
CA PRO A 40 -7.99 -2.07 -5.03
C PRO A 40 -8.94 -3.22 -5.41
N LEU A 41 -8.48 -4.17 -6.24
CA LEU A 41 -9.25 -5.36 -6.64
C LEU A 41 -9.01 -6.53 -5.68
N ASP A 42 -7.76 -6.73 -5.24
CA ASP A 42 -7.38 -7.87 -4.42
C ASP A 42 -7.87 -7.72 -2.97
N ALA A 43 -7.78 -6.50 -2.41
CA ALA A 43 -8.13 -6.22 -1.02
C ALA A 43 -8.93 -4.91 -0.86
N PRO A 44 -10.12 -4.77 -1.50
CA PRO A 44 -10.90 -3.54 -1.50
C PRO A 44 -11.25 -3.06 -0.10
N ALA A 45 -11.70 -3.94 0.80
CA ALA A 45 -12.09 -3.56 2.16
C ALA A 45 -10.90 -3.05 2.98
N ARG A 46 -9.73 -3.67 2.85
CA ARG A 46 -8.51 -3.22 3.53
C ARG A 46 -8.07 -1.86 3.00
N LEU A 47 -8.06 -1.69 1.68
CA LEU A 47 -7.72 -0.40 1.07
C LEU A 47 -8.69 0.71 1.51
N THR A 48 -10.00 0.45 1.52
CA THR A 48 -11.00 1.42 2.00
C THR A 48 -10.72 1.84 3.45
N SER A 49 -10.38 0.90 4.34
CA SER A 49 -10.05 1.22 5.73
C SER A 49 -8.82 2.13 5.84
N GLU A 50 -7.76 1.89 5.06
CA GLU A 50 -6.57 2.76 5.05
C GLU A 50 -6.87 4.14 4.44
N VAL A 51 -7.76 4.22 3.44
CA VAL A 51 -8.23 5.49 2.87
C VAL A 51 -9.02 6.30 3.90
N LEU A 52 -9.94 5.69 4.63
CA LEU A 52 -10.69 6.36 5.71
C LEU A 52 -9.74 6.87 6.80
N THR A 53 -8.78 6.03 7.22
CA THR A 53 -7.74 6.42 8.18
C THR A 53 -6.92 7.61 7.68
N PHE A 54 -6.56 7.63 6.39
CA PHE A 54 -5.84 8.76 5.79
C PHE A 54 -6.67 10.05 5.77
N LEU A 55 -7.98 9.95 5.55
CA LEU A 55 -8.90 11.09 5.56
C LEU A 55 -9.25 11.60 6.97
N GLY A 56 -8.82 10.89 8.02
CA GLY A 56 -9.16 11.22 9.41
C GLY A 56 -10.63 10.94 9.77
N ALA A 57 -11.26 10.01 9.05
CA ALA A 57 -12.62 9.53 9.31
C ALA A 57 -12.66 8.47 10.41
#